data_AF-A0A4S4L649-F1
#
_entry.id   AF-A0A4S4L649-F1
#
_cell.length_a   1.000
_cell.length_b   1.000
_cell.length_c   1.000
_cell.angle_alpha   90.00
_cell.angle_beta   90.00
_cell.angle_gamma   90.00
#
_symmetry.space_group_name_H-M   'P 1'
#
loop_
_entity.id
_entity.type
_entity.pdbx_description
1 polymer ?
#
loop_
_entity_poly.entity_id
_entity_poly.type
_entity_poly.pdbx_seq_one_letter_code
_entity_poly.pdbx_strand_id
1 'polypeptide(L)'
;MQLTPMLYLYNVHCLLKAIRGGEENMPTAAFTDDHYREVSYQGDLIHLDGFTKLVQGYHEEYRKIVADDIFFGERIPDNLNLDFDIRNLFDNPRNTSIGFCFLDDPRNKFDQVRTKYATWLLSDPDRAHAFTYVHDGRIIWKPGPSFALLDAMQRARDKLLVLSI
;
A
#
# COMPACT_ATOMS: atom_id res chain seq x y z
N MET A 1 23.52 -36.49 -19.82
CA MET A 1 22.57 -35.85 -18.89
C MET A 1 21.23 -35.78 -19.62
N GLN A 2 20.25 -36.62 -19.27
CA GLN A 2 18.95 -36.61 -19.95
C GLN A 2 18.18 -35.36 -19.55
N LEU A 3 18.00 -34.43 -20.50
CA LEU A 3 17.05 -33.33 -20.40
C LEU A 3 15.65 -33.93 -20.34
N THR A 4 14.93 -33.70 -19.24
CA THR A 4 13.53 -34.12 -19.17
C THR A 4 12.73 -33.36 -20.25
N PRO A 5 11.70 -33.97 -20.85
CA PRO A 5 10.87 -33.30 -21.87
C PRO A 5 10.34 -31.93 -21.42
N MET A 6 10.07 -31.77 -20.13
CA MET A 6 9.65 -30.50 -19.53
C MET A 6 10.73 -29.42 -19.52
N LEU A 7 11.99 -29.80 -19.27
CA LEU A 7 13.12 -28.86 -19.30
C LEU A 7 13.40 -28.38 -20.73
N TYR A 8 13.20 -29.25 -21.73
CA TYR A 8 13.25 -28.88 -23.14
C TYR A 8 12.12 -27.90 -23.51
N LEU A 9 10.87 -28.19 -23.13
CA LEU A 9 9.73 -27.31 -23.37
C LEU A 9 9.89 -25.94 -22.70
N TYR A 10 10.39 -25.90 -21.46
CA TYR A 10 10.67 -24.65 -20.76
C TYR A 10 11.75 -23.83 -21.47
N ASN A 11 12.85 -24.46 -21.88
CA ASN A 11 13.92 -23.78 -22.62
C ASN A 11 13.44 -23.27 -23.99
N VAL A 12 12.61 -24.04 -24.70
CA VAL A 12 11.99 -23.60 -25.96
C VAL A 12 11.05 -22.41 -25.71
N HIS A 13 10.25 -22.42 -24.64
CA HIS A 13 9.40 -21.30 -24.26
C HIS A 13 10.21 -20.04 -23.94
N CYS A 14 11.28 -20.15 -23.15
CA CYS A 14 12.18 -19.04 -22.85
C CYS A 14 12.87 -18.49 -24.12
N LEU A 15 13.29 -19.38 -25.03
CA LEU A 15 13.92 -19.00 -26.30
C LEU A 15 12.93 -18.27 -27.20
N LEU A 16 11.69 -18.76 -27.33
CA LEU A 16 10.63 -18.10 -28.09
C LEU A 16 10.26 -16.74 -27.49
N LYS A 17 10.21 -16.62 -26.16
CA LYS A 17 9.98 -15.34 -25.48
C LYS A 17 11.14 -14.36 -25.69
N ALA A 18 12.38 -14.84 -25.74
CA ALA A 18 13.57 -14.02 -26.03
C ALA A 18 13.64 -13.60 -27.50
N ILE A 19 13.29 -14.49 -28.44
CA ILE A 19 13.17 -14.16 -29.88
C ILE A 19 12.07 -13.11 -30.06
N ARG A 20 10.92 -13.30 -29.43
CA ARG A 20 9.83 -12.31 -29.45
C ARG A 20 10.23 -10.99 -28.79
N GLY A 21 10.97 -11.02 -27.68
CA GLY A 21 11.55 -9.83 -27.05
C GLY A 21 12.64 -9.14 -27.90
N GLY A 22 13.29 -9.86 -28.82
CA GLY A 22 14.22 -9.31 -29.81
C GLY A 22 13.53 -8.77 -31.08
N GLU A 23 12.31 -9.24 -31.38
CA GLU A 23 11.45 -8.70 -32.45
C GLU A 23 10.56 -7.54 -31.96
N GLU A 24 10.30 -7.45 -30.65
CA GLU A 24 9.64 -6.30 -29.99
C GLU A 24 10.60 -5.09 -29.87
N ASN A 25 11.12 -4.61 -31.01
CA ASN A 25 11.68 -3.26 -31.14
C ASN A 25 10.57 -2.19 -31.29
N MET A 26 9.30 -2.61 -31.27
CA MET A 26 8.19 -1.66 -31.15
C MET A 26 8.04 -1.24 -29.69
N PRO A 27 7.95 0.06 -29.40
CA PRO A 27 7.63 0.54 -28.06
C PRO A 27 6.41 -0.22 -27.53
N THR A 28 6.57 -0.91 -26.41
CA THR A 28 5.48 -1.68 -25.77
C THR A 28 4.33 -0.76 -25.36
N ALA A 29 4.66 0.51 -25.15
CA ALA A 29 3.77 1.64 -25.00
C ALA A 29 4.20 2.75 -25.97
N ALA A 30 3.29 3.28 -26.79
CA ALA A 30 3.54 4.45 -27.62
C ALA A 30 2.40 5.45 -27.48
N PHE A 31 2.73 6.75 -27.40
CA PHE A 31 1.69 7.77 -27.49
C PHE A 31 1.09 7.76 -28.89
N THR A 32 -0.24 7.76 -28.97
CA THR A 32 -0.97 7.73 -30.24
C THR A 32 -1.45 9.10 -30.68
N ASP A 33 -1.26 10.12 -29.84
CA ASP A 33 -1.67 11.50 -30.10
C ASP A 33 -0.55 12.51 -29.83
N ASP A 34 -0.62 13.65 -30.53
CA ASP A 34 0.35 14.76 -30.39
C ASP A 34 0.22 15.51 -29.05
N HIS A 35 -0.84 15.25 -28.30
CA HIS A 35 -1.13 15.88 -27.02
C HIS A 35 -0.78 15.00 -25.82
N TYR A 36 -0.22 13.80 -26.06
CA TYR A 36 0.18 12.85 -25.03
C TYR A 36 -0.96 12.46 -24.07
N ARG A 37 -2.18 12.30 -24.58
CA ARG A 37 -3.37 11.87 -23.82
C ARG A 37 -3.76 10.43 -24.09
N GLU A 38 -3.16 9.79 -25.08
CA GLU A 38 -3.48 8.42 -25.46
C GLU A 38 -2.21 7.58 -25.58
N VAL A 39 -2.22 6.40 -24.96
CA VAL A 39 -1.12 5.44 -25.02
C VAL A 39 -1.65 4.14 -25.58
N SER A 40 -1.08 3.66 -26.68
CA SER A 40 -1.26 2.28 -27.11
C SER A 40 -0.32 1.39 -26.33
N TYR A 41 -0.85 0.44 -25.56
CA TYR A 41 -0.08 -0.58 -24.84
C TYR A 41 -0.52 -1.96 -25.29
N GLN A 42 0.39 -2.74 -25.88
CA GLN A 42 0.10 -4.10 -26.39
C GLN A 42 -1.12 -4.20 -27.35
N GLY A 43 -1.44 -3.11 -28.07
CA GLY A 43 -2.59 -3.04 -28.98
C GLY A 43 -3.87 -2.48 -28.36
N ASP A 44 -3.91 -2.28 -27.04
CA ASP A 44 -5.02 -1.62 -26.34
C ASP A 44 -4.78 -0.10 -26.29
N LEU A 45 -5.82 0.68 -26.58
CA LEU A 45 -5.80 2.14 -26.46
C LEU A 45 -6.17 2.56 -25.04
N ILE A 46 -5.27 3.25 -24.35
CA ILE A 46 -5.47 3.77 -23.00
C ILE A 46 -5.60 5.29 -23.08
N HIS A 47 -6.77 5.82 -22.74
CA HIS A 47 -6.96 7.26 -22.56
C HIS A 47 -6.48 7.69 -21.16
N LEU A 48 -5.45 8.53 -21.09
CA LEU A 48 -4.85 9.01 -19.86
C LEU A 48 -5.79 9.90 -19.03
N ASP A 49 -6.77 10.54 -19.66
CA ASP A 49 -7.84 11.26 -18.97
C ASP A 49 -8.70 10.29 -18.12
N GLY A 50 -8.94 9.08 -18.63
CA GLY A 50 -9.64 8.02 -17.89
C GLY A 50 -8.80 7.50 -16.73
N PHE A 51 -7.49 7.35 -16.95
CA PHE A 51 -6.54 6.95 -15.92
C PHE A 51 -6.44 7.99 -14.79
N THR A 52 -6.38 9.27 -15.12
CA THR A 52 -6.35 10.37 -14.14
C THR A 52 -7.61 10.35 -13.27
N LYS A 53 -8.79 10.18 -13.87
CA LYS A 53 -10.06 10.07 -13.13
C LYS A 53 -10.10 8.85 -12.24
N LEU A 54 -9.58 7.71 -12.71
CA LEU A 54 -9.47 6.48 -11.92
C LEU A 54 -8.61 6.73 -10.68
N VAL A 55 -7.39 7.23 -10.87
CA VAL A 55 -6.45 7.54 -9.79
C VAL A 55 -7.03 8.54 -8.79
N GLN A 56 -7.68 9.60 -9.27
CA GLN A 56 -8.35 10.58 -8.41
C GLN A 56 -9.48 9.94 -7.60
N GLY A 57 -10.31 9.09 -8.22
CA GLY A 57 -11.37 8.36 -7.52
C GLY A 57 -10.84 7.46 -6.40
N TYR A 58 -9.77 6.70 -6.65
CA TYR A 58 -9.12 5.90 -5.62
C TYR A 58 -8.52 6.75 -4.49
N HIS A 59 -7.94 7.91 -4.82
CA HIS A 59 -7.45 8.86 -3.82
C HIS A 59 -8.58 9.45 -2.96
N GLU A 60 -9.71 9.79 -3.55
CA GLU A 60 -10.88 10.30 -2.84
C GLU A 60 -11.48 9.25 -1.92
N GLU A 61 -11.63 8.01 -2.40
CA GLU A 61 -12.09 6.89 -1.58
C GLU A 61 -11.14 6.61 -0.40
N TYR A 62 -9.83 6.61 -0.65
CA TYR A 62 -8.83 6.48 0.41
C TYR A 62 -8.98 7.58 1.46
N ARG A 63 -9.04 8.85 1.02
CA ARG A 63 -9.20 10.01 1.92
C ARG A 63 -10.48 9.91 2.74
N LYS A 64 -11.57 9.45 2.13
CA LYS A 64 -12.84 9.25 2.80
C LYS A 64 -12.75 8.18 3.90
N ILE A 65 -12.17 7.02 3.61
CA ILE A 65 -11.98 5.96 4.62
C ILE A 65 -11.12 6.46 5.78
N VAL A 66 -10.02 7.17 5.47
CA VAL A 66 -9.15 7.74 6.50
C VAL A 66 -9.92 8.73 7.36
N ALA A 67 -10.59 9.71 6.75
CA ALA A 67 -11.31 10.74 7.50
C ALA A 67 -12.48 10.16 8.31
N ASP A 68 -13.36 9.38 7.67
CA ASP A 68 -14.65 8.99 8.24
C ASP A 68 -14.53 7.73 9.12
N ASP A 69 -13.80 6.71 8.66
CA ASP A 69 -13.79 5.40 9.32
C ASP A 69 -12.63 5.23 10.31
N ILE A 70 -11.48 5.87 10.03
CA ILE A 70 -10.29 5.79 10.89
C ILE A 70 -10.25 6.97 11.87
N PHE A 71 -10.53 8.18 11.39
CA PHE A 71 -10.51 9.38 12.22
C PHE A 71 -11.90 9.86 12.68
N PHE A 72 -12.97 9.13 12.36
CA PHE A 72 -14.35 9.41 12.84
C PHE A 72 -14.88 10.81 12.48
N GLY A 73 -14.44 11.36 11.35
CA GLY A 73 -14.77 12.72 10.90
C GLY A 73 -13.97 13.83 11.61
N GLU A 74 -13.10 13.46 12.55
CA GLU A 74 -12.23 14.41 13.24
C GLU A 74 -11.04 14.81 12.37
N ARG A 75 -10.50 16.00 12.65
CA ARG A 75 -9.25 16.43 12.02
C ARG A 75 -8.11 15.49 12.43
N ILE A 76 -7.35 15.01 11.43
CA ILE A 76 -6.13 14.24 11.66
C ILE A 76 -5.14 15.08 12.48
N PRO A 77 -4.73 14.60 13.67
CA PRO A 77 -3.73 15.27 14.49
C PRO A 77 -2.42 15.53 13.76
N ASP A 78 -1.90 16.75 13.88
CA ASP A 78 -0.64 17.13 13.21
C ASP A 78 0.55 16.26 13.66
N ASN A 79 0.50 15.71 14.88
CA ASN A 79 1.54 14.85 15.41
C ASN A 79 1.52 13.43 14.82
N LEU A 80 0.47 13.02 14.09
CA LEU A 80 0.37 11.73 13.41
C LEU A 80 0.99 11.73 12.01
N ASN A 81 1.31 12.89 11.47
CA ASN A 81 2.12 12.97 10.25
C ASN A 81 3.57 12.56 10.56
N LEU A 82 4.06 11.52 9.89
CA LEU A 82 5.50 11.28 9.76
C LEU A 82 6.02 12.24 8.70
N ASP A 83 6.84 13.20 9.10
CA ASP A 83 7.77 13.85 8.18
C ASP A 83 8.93 12.88 7.92
N PHE A 84 8.68 11.91 7.04
CA PHE A 84 9.62 10.85 6.70
C PHE A 84 9.83 10.78 5.21
N ASP A 85 11.06 11.05 4.81
CA ASP A 85 11.48 10.84 3.44
C ASP A 85 11.77 9.36 3.23
N ILE A 86 10.92 8.70 2.43
CA ILE A 86 11.06 7.29 2.09
C ILE A 86 12.42 6.95 1.45
N ARG A 87 13.10 7.92 0.84
CA ARG A 87 14.45 7.75 0.27
C ARG A 87 15.51 7.52 1.35
N ASN A 88 15.23 7.94 2.58
CA ASN A 88 16.09 7.73 3.75
C ASN A 88 15.72 6.48 4.54
N LEU A 89 14.81 5.64 4.01
CA LEU A 89 14.48 4.35 4.61
C LEU A 89 15.73 3.47 4.67
N PHE A 90 16.11 3.14 5.90
CA PHE A 90 17.17 2.19 6.14
C PHE A 90 16.57 0.80 6.29
N ASP A 91 16.92 -0.11 5.38
CA ASP A 91 16.70 -1.54 5.55
C ASP A 91 18.06 -2.23 5.62
N ASN A 92 18.26 -3.11 6.61
CA ASN A 92 19.49 -3.87 6.74
C ASN A 92 19.33 -5.21 6.03
N PRO A 93 19.83 -5.39 4.79
CA PRO A 93 19.69 -6.65 4.06
C PRO A 93 20.47 -7.80 4.71
N ARG A 94 21.35 -7.51 5.68
CA ARG A 94 22.11 -8.52 6.43
C ARG A 94 21.43 -8.94 7.73
N ASN A 95 20.30 -8.33 8.10
CA ASN A 95 19.59 -8.73 9.31
C ASN A 95 18.77 -10.00 9.04
N THR A 96 19.15 -11.09 9.71
CA THR A 96 18.49 -12.40 9.61
C THR A 96 17.64 -12.72 10.84
N SER A 97 17.44 -11.75 11.74
CA SER A 97 16.58 -11.93 12.91
C SER A 97 15.14 -12.17 12.47
N ILE A 98 14.59 -13.30 12.90
CA ILE A 98 13.20 -13.67 12.63
C ILE A 98 12.28 -12.59 13.22
N GLY A 99 11.39 -12.05 12.39
CA GLY A 99 10.41 -11.04 12.78
C GLY A 99 10.90 -9.60 12.75
N PHE A 100 12.18 -9.35 12.43
CA PHE A 100 12.67 -7.99 12.19
C PHE A 100 12.19 -7.48 10.83
N CYS A 101 11.65 -6.27 10.79
CA CYS A 101 11.44 -5.52 9.55
C CYS A 101 11.97 -4.09 9.67
N PHE A 102 12.04 -3.35 8.55
CA PHE A 102 12.50 -1.96 8.55
C PHE A 102 11.69 -1.05 9.49
N LEU A 103 10.45 -1.41 9.85
CA LEU A 103 9.64 -0.65 10.82
C LEU A 103 10.23 -0.72 12.24
N ASP A 104 10.96 -1.78 12.54
CA ASP A 104 11.61 -2.00 13.84
C ASP A 104 13.00 -1.36 13.91
N ASP A 105 13.53 -0.83 12.79
CA ASP A 105 14.84 -0.19 12.77
C ASP A 105 14.76 1.21 13.43
N PRO A 106 15.49 1.46 14.53
CA PRO A 106 15.40 2.73 15.26
C PRO A 106 15.86 3.93 14.42
N ARG A 107 16.62 3.72 13.33
CA ARG A 107 17.01 4.80 12.41
C ARG A 107 15.83 5.33 11.61
N ASN A 108 14.80 4.52 11.39
CA ASN A 108 13.61 4.92 10.66
C ASN A 108 12.57 5.64 11.53
N LYS A 109 12.73 5.64 12.86
CA LYS A 109 11.93 6.41 13.82
C LYS A 109 10.41 6.10 13.80
N PHE A 110 10.01 4.95 13.25
CA PHE A 110 8.59 4.53 13.24
C PHE A 110 8.08 4.18 14.65
N ASP A 111 8.97 3.86 15.58
CA ASP A 111 8.67 3.70 17.00
C ASP A 111 8.03 4.97 17.61
N GLN A 112 8.42 6.15 17.13
CA GLN A 112 7.91 7.43 17.62
C GLN A 112 6.42 7.62 17.35
N VAL A 113 5.86 6.95 16.35
CA VAL A 113 4.44 7.07 15.98
C VAL A 113 3.58 5.91 16.39
N ARG A 114 4.21 4.78 16.77
CA ARG A 114 3.52 3.52 17.09
C ARG A 114 2.41 3.69 18.12
N THR A 115 2.60 4.56 19.11
CA THR A 115 1.62 4.80 20.17
C THR A 115 0.71 6.00 19.91
N LYS A 116 1.08 6.90 19.00
CA LYS A 116 0.40 8.20 18.83
C LYS A 116 -1.08 8.04 18.46
N TYR A 117 -1.40 7.07 17.61
CA TYR A 117 -2.80 6.86 17.21
C TYR A 117 -3.63 6.33 18.38
N ALA A 118 -3.11 5.35 19.13
CA ALA A 118 -3.78 4.86 20.33
C ALA A 118 -3.92 5.96 21.39
N THR A 119 -2.91 6.81 21.57
CA THR A 119 -2.98 7.95 22.48
C THR A 119 -4.07 8.94 22.06
N TRP A 120 -4.18 9.27 20.77
CA TRP A 120 -5.24 10.14 20.26
C TRP A 120 -6.64 9.52 20.38
N LEU A 121 -6.76 8.22 20.08
CA LEU A 121 -8.02 7.50 20.17
C LEU A 121 -8.53 7.49 21.62
N LEU A 122 -7.62 7.26 22.58
CA LEU A 122 -7.94 7.15 23.99
C LEU A 122 -7.95 8.49 24.74
N SER A 123 -7.51 9.60 24.12
CA SER A 123 -7.51 10.91 24.77
C SER A 123 -8.91 11.54 24.84
N ASP A 124 -9.85 11.05 24.04
CA ASP A 124 -11.25 11.45 24.09
C ASP A 124 -12.08 10.39 24.85
N PRO A 125 -12.85 10.80 25.88
CA PRO A 125 -13.62 9.86 26.69
C PRO A 125 -14.64 9.03 25.90
N ASP A 126 -15.31 9.61 24.91
CA ASP A 126 -16.36 8.93 24.15
C ASP A 126 -15.76 7.88 23.23
N ARG A 127 -14.69 8.21 22.51
CA ARG A 127 -13.91 7.25 21.72
C ARG A 127 -13.28 6.18 22.61
N ALA A 128 -12.66 6.55 23.73
CA ALA A 128 -12.08 5.61 24.67
C ALA A 128 -13.12 4.61 25.19
N HIS A 129 -14.32 5.09 25.55
CA HIS A 129 -15.42 4.26 25.98
C HIS A 129 -15.97 3.37 24.86
N ALA A 130 -16.01 3.87 23.63
CA ALA A 130 -16.44 3.06 22.48
C ALA A 130 -15.50 1.88 22.21
N PHE A 131 -14.19 2.05 22.43
CA PHE A 131 -13.18 1.04 22.10
C PHE A 131 -12.72 0.19 23.28
N THR A 132 -12.86 0.67 24.52
CA THR A 132 -12.27 0.02 25.69
C THR A 132 -13.21 -0.01 26.90
N TYR A 133 -12.90 -0.88 27.86
CA TYR A 133 -13.49 -0.89 29.18
C TYR A 133 -12.44 -1.34 30.20
N VAL A 134 -12.68 -1.05 31.48
CA VAL A 134 -11.80 -1.48 32.57
C VAL A 134 -12.35 -2.75 33.20
N HIS A 135 -11.51 -3.77 33.33
CA HIS A 135 -11.81 -5.02 34.03
C HIS A 135 -10.60 -5.41 34.88
N ASP A 136 -10.81 -5.63 36.18
CA ASP A 136 -9.75 -5.93 37.16
C ASP A 136 -8.54 -4.98 37.10
N GLY A 137 -8.81 -3.67 36.96
CA GLY A 137 -7.77 -2.64 36.88
C GLY A 137 -7.00 -2.62 35.56
N ARG A 138 -7.41 -3.39 34.55
CA ARG A 138 -6.78 -3.45 33.23
C ARG A 138 -7.70 -2.89 32.15
N ILE A 139 -7.10 -2.22 31.17
CA ILE A 139 -7.81 -1.76 29.96
C ILE A 139 -7.98 -2.96 29.02
N ILE A 140 -9.21 -3.27 28.68
CA ILE A 140 -9.57 -4.32 27.73
C ILE A 140 -10.21 -3.68 26.49
N TRP A 141 -9.74 -4.09 25.32
CA TRP A 141 -10.29 -3.65 24.03
C TRP A 141 -11.59 -4.39 23.71
N LYS A 142 -12.60 -3.66 23.28
CA LYS A 142 -13.88 -4.20 22.81
C LYS A 142 -13.65 -4.79 21.41
N PRO A 143 -13.92 -6.09 21.18
CA PRO A 143 -13.59 -6.74 19.92
C PRO A 143 -14.28 -6.10 18.71
N GLY A 144 -15.59 -5.83 18.79
CA GLY A 144 -16.37 -5.31 17.65
C GLY A 144 -15.81 -4.01 17.07
N PRO A 145 -15.74 -2.93 17.87
CA PRO A 145 -15.18 -1.65 17.42
C PRO A 145 -13.71 -1.78 16.95
N SER A 146 -12.91 -2.59 17.64
CA SER A 146 -11.51 -2.81 17.27
C SER A 146 -11.37 -3.51 15.92
N PHE A 147 -12.19 -4.53 15.64
CA PHE A 147 -12.20 -5.20 14.35
C PHE A 147 -12.72 -4.30 13.22
N ALA A 148 -13.76 -3.50 13.48
CA ALA A 148 -14.24 -2.53 12.49
C ALA A 148 -13.16 -1.50 12.10
N LEU A 149 -12.37 -1.04 13.08
CA LEU A 149 -11.25 -0.16 12.83
C LEU A 149 -10.11 -0.85 12.04
N LEU A 150 -9.77 -2.09 12.39
CA LEU A 150 -8.78 -2.88 11.65
C LEU A 150 -9.22 -3.12 10.20
N ASP A 151 -10.50 -3.39 9.98
CA ASP A 151 -11.08 -3.50 8.64
C ASP A 151 -10.98 -2.19 7.86
N ALA A 152 -11.28 -1.05 8.48
CA ALA A 152 -11.10 0.25 7.85
C ALA A 152 -9.64 0.52 7.45
N MET A 153 -8.68 0.16 8.31
CA MET A 153 -7.24 0.25 7.99
C MET A 153 -6.85 -0.67 6.83
N GLN A 154 -7.40 -1.89 6.79
CA GLN A 154 -7.21 -2.83 5.69
C GLN A 154 -7.76 -2.26 4.36
N ARG A 155 -9.01 -1.77 4.36
CA ARG A 155 -9.62 -1.14 3.19
C ARG A 155 -8.83 0.07 2.69
N ALA A 156 -8.32 0.90 3.59
CA ALA A 156 -7.45 2.01 3.23
C ALA A 156 -6.14 1.55 2.57
N ARG A 157 -5.51 0.50 3.12
CA ARG A 157 -4.31 -0.13 2.52
C ARG A 157 -4.58 -0.67 1.12
N ASP A 158 -5.71 -1.34 0.91
CA ASP A 158 -6.05 -1.93 -0.40
C ASP A 158 -6.20 -0.86 -1.48
N LYS A 159 -6.73 0.33 -1.11
CA LYS A 159 -6.79 1.48 -2.04
C LYS A 159 -5.42 2.03 -2.40
N LEU A 160 -4.47 2.06 -1.46
CA LEU A 160 -3.09 2.49 -1.73
C LEU A 160 -2.32 1.52 -2.64
N LEU A 161 -2.58 0.21 -2.54
CA LEU A 161 -1.94 -0.79 -3.41
C LEU A 161 -2.28 -0.57 -4.90
N VAL A 162 -3.51 -0.15 -5.20
CA VAL A 162 -3.93 0.18 -6.58
C VAL A 162 -3.23 1.44 -7.10
N LEU A 163 -2.90 2.39 -6.22
CA LEU A 163 -2.23 3.64 -6.56
C LEU A 163 -0.70 3.51 -6.71
N SER A 164 -0.11 2.39 -6.28
CA SER A 164 1.33 2.16 -6.24
C SER A 164 1.89 1.40 -7.46
N ILE A 165 1.07 1.17 -8.49
CA ILE A 165 1.42 0.43 -9.71
C ILE A 165 1.94 1.39 -10.79
#